data_AF-A0A9C8ZGV6-F1
#
_entry.id   AF-A0A9C8ZGV6-F1
#
_cell.length_a   1.000
_cell.length_b   1.000
_cell.length_c   1.000
_cell.angle_alpha   90.00
_cell.angle_beta   90.00
_cell.angle_gamma   90.00
#
_symmetry.space_group_name_H-M   'P 1'
#
loop_
_entity.id
_entity.type
_entity.pdbx_description
1 polymer ?
#
loop_
_entity_poly.entity_id
_entity_poly.type
_entity_poly.pdbx_seq_one_letter_code
_entity_poly.pdbx_strand_id
1 'polypeptide(L)'
;MIMMSRPVCVLVLLPSLFFSAATVAKESVPSKGYVHSQTQCIRCHDDKAELQEILTVSLGKCQTCHESATPTGAPQRHQKKVAANDFTRLDEPKRAVVPDRKPDYGMRFPLYPKGSRLGDAPNEMVLIPAGEFIMGSDSRLPDEGPQHRVTLPAFYIDKYEVTNLQYKKFNDATHGRSPRHWRNRTFPPGKADHPVVYVTWDNANDYCHWAGKRLPTDAEWEKAARGTDGRMFPWGDEFDTAKANTPVRWQEIGQFGDTTPVGAFGEGKSPYGVYDMSGNVWEWTASWYKAYPGNKTPSESYGERYKTLKGGSWFDCSFYKCGISAPVFNRSFFAKKVKNDSFGFRCAKDAEKR
;
A
#
# COMPACT_ATOMS: atom_id res chain seq x y z
N MET A 1 54.85 -11.17 41.14
CA MET A 1 55.63 -12.43 41.10
C MET A 1 54.64 -13.55 40.77
N ILE A 2 54.60 -13.96 39.49
CA ILE A 2 54.77 -15.34 39.00
C ILE A 2 53.69 -16.30 39.55
N MET A 3 52.64 -16.74 38.84
CA MET A 3 52.50 -17.51 37.58
C MET A 3 51.80 -18.85 37.92
N MET A 4 50.95 -19.28 36.99
CA MET A 4 50.56 -20.66 36.67
C MET A 4 49.47 -21.37 37.48
N SER A 5 48.34 -21.57 36.79
CA SER A 5 47.33 -22.61 37.06
C SER A 5 47.22 -23.53 35.84
N ARG A 6 47.22 -24.85 36.07
CA ARG A 6 46.80 -25.96 35.17
C ARG A 6 46.69 -27.24 36.05
N PRO A 7 46.05 -28.34 35.60
CA PRO A 7 44.65 -28.49 35.15
C PRO A 7 43.99 -29.76 35.76
N VAL A 8 42.66 -29.93 35.72
CA VAL A 8 42.04 -31.28 35.76
C VAL A 8 40.81 -31.32 34.86
N CYS A 9 40.78 -32.35 34.01
CA CYS A 9 39.72 -32.74 33.09
C CYS A 9 38.86 -33.82 33.77
N VAL A 10 37.53 -33.70 33.78
CA VAL A 10 36.63 -34.81 34.08
C VAL A 10 35.42 -34.77 33.14
N LEU A 11 35.31 -35.83 32.34
CA LEU A 11 34.15 -36.23 31.55
C LEU A 11 33.00 -36.65 32.49
N VAL A 12 31.76 -36.20 32.27
CA VAL A 12 30.57 -36.87 32.81
C VAL A 12 29.48 -36.96 31.74
N LEU A 13 28.99 -38.19 31.58
CA LEU A 13 27.97 -38.70 30.67
C LEU A 13 26.55 -38.22 31.03
N LEU A 14 25.72 -38.06 30.01
CA LEU A 14 24.27 -37.83 30.08
C LEU A 14 23.51 -39.10 30.54
N PRO A 15 22.39 -38.92 31.27
CA PRO A 15 21.28 -39.86 31.20
C PRO A 15 19.98 -39.19 30.73
N SER A 16 19.30 -39.90 29.85
CA SER A 16 17.98 -39.66 29.29
C SER A 16 16.90 -39.67 30.37
N LEU A 17 15.96 -38.72 30.31
CA LEU A 17 14.72 -38.74 31.10
C LEU A 17 13.49 -38.64 30.19
N PHE A 18 12.65 -39.66 30.32
CA PHE A 18 11.28 -39.75 29.82
C PHE A 18 10.39 -38.68 30.48
N PHE A 19 9.43 -38.14 29.72
CA PHE A 19 8.27 -37.49 30.31
C PHE A 19 6.97 -38.00 29.68
N SER A 20 6.06 -38.34 30.60
CA SER A 20 4.73 -38.88 30.40
C SER A 20 3.75 -37.81 29.92
N ALA A 21 2.69 -38.28 29.27
CA ALA A 21 1.61 -37.51 28.68
C ALA A 21 0.77 -36.76 29.73
N ALA A 22 0.45 -35.50 29.41
CA ALA A 22 -0.71 -34.80 29.96
C ALA A 22 -1.68 -34.52 28.82
N THR A 23 -2.85 -35.15 28.90
CA THR A 23 -4.00 -34.98 28.00
C THR A 23 -4.64 -33.61 28.21
N VAL A 24 -4.51 -32.72 27.23
CA VAL A 24 -5.36 -31.53 27.10
C VAL A 24 -6.50 -31.89 26.14
N ALA A 25 -7.73 -31.74 26.64
CA ALA A 25 -8.96 -31.94 25.90
C ALA A 25 -8.98 -31.06 24.63
N LYS A 26 -9.21 -31.68 23.47
CA LYS A 26 -9.49 -30.98 22.22
C LYS A 26 -10.88 -30.35 22.31
N GLU A 27 -10.96 -29.04 22.40
CA GLU A 27 -12.15 -28.32 21.95
C GLU A 27 -12.25 -28.45 20.42
N SER A 28 -13.38 -28.97 19.94
CA SER A 28 -13.67 -29.11 18.52
C SER A 28 -14.03 -27.76 17.90
N VAL A 29 -13.06 -27.14 17.23
CA VAL A 29 -13.30 -25.99 16.36
C VAL A 29 -14.06 -26.47 15.11
N PRO A 30 -15.21 -25.88 14.74
CA PRO A 30 -15.96 -26.31 13.57
C PRO A 30 -15.20 -25.97 12.29
N SER A 31 -15.02 -26.98 11.45
CA SER A 31 -14.42 -26.89 10.12
C SER A 31 -15.35 -26.12 9.17
N LYS A 32 -15.06 -24.84 8.93
CA LYS A 32 -15.58 -24.11 7.76
C LYS A 32 -14.49 -23.26 7.12
N GLY A 33 -13.98 -23.74 6.00
CA GLY A 33 -13.58 -22.94 4.83
C GLY A 33 -12.62 -21.77 5.05
N TYR A 34 -11.43 -22.03 5.60
CA TYR A 34 -10.35 -21.04 5.68
C TYR A 34 -9.44 -21.08 4.44
N VAL A 35 -8.97 -19.91 3.99
CA VAL A 35 -7.90 -19.75 3.00
C VAL A 35 -6.64 -19.29 3.74
N HIS A 36 -5.51 -20.00 3.56
CA HIS A 36 -4.26 -19.80 4.31
C HIS A 36 -3.38 -18.66 3.77
N SER A 37 -2.52 -18.08 4.62
CA SER A 37 -1.51 -17.07 4.26
C SER A 37 -0.20 -17.69 3.71
N GLN A 38 0.41 -17.06 2.71
CA GLN A 38 1.54 -17.54 1.89
C GLN A 38 2.87 -17.86 2.61
N THR A 39 3.06 -17.51 3.89
CA THR A 39 4.38 -17.60 4.54
C THR A 39 4.85 -19.02 4.85
N GLN A 40 4.04 -20.05 4.59
CA GLN A 40 4.41 -21.47 4.78
C GLN A 40 4.72 -22.23 3.48
N CYS A 41 4.64 -21.60 2.30
CA CYS A 41 4.82 -22.30 1.01
C CYS A 41 6.28 -22.39 0.53
N ILE A 42 7.18 -21.54 1.02
CA ILE A 42 8.55 -21.38 0.49
C ILE A 42 9.50 -22.50 0.97
N ARG A 43 9.07 -23.36 1.88
CA ARG A 43 9.95 -24.38 2.49
C ARG A 43 10.16 -25.65 1.66
N CYS A 44 9.37 -25.85 0.60
CA CYS A 44 9.31 -27.14 -0.11
C CYS A 44 9.56 -27.09 -1.62
N HIS A 45 9.67 -25.91 -2.24
CA HIS A 45 9.88 -25.78 -3.68
C HIS A 45 11.03 -24.81 -3.95
N ASP A 46 12.20 -25.36 -4.28
CA ASP A 46 13.40 -24.58 -4.61
C ASP A 46 13.37 -24.02 -6.05
N ASP A 47 12.42 -24.44 -6.89
CA ASP A 47 12.26 -23.93 -8.25
C ASP A 47 11.05 -22.98 -8.38
N LYS A 48 11.33 -21.74 -8.80
CA LYS A 48 10.33 -20.66 -8.94
C LYS A 48 9.36 -20.89 -10.10
N ALA A 49 9.74 -21.65 -11.12
CA ALA A 49 8.88 -21.92 -12.27
C ALA A 49 7.72 -22.85 -11.91
N GLU A 50 7.99 -23.87 -11.08
CA GLU A 50 6.97 -24.80 -10.58
C GLU A 50 6.04 -24.13 -9.56
N LEU A 51 6.57 -23.21 -8.74
CA LEU A 51 5.75 -22.38 -7.85
C LEU A 51 4.77 -21.49 -8.63
N GLN A 52 5.22 -20.94 -9.76
CA GLN A 52 4.40 -20.12 -10.65
C GLN A 52 3.25 -20.95 -11.26
N GLU A 53 3.50 -22.22 -11.59
CA GLU A 53 2.53 -23.14 -12.18
C GLU A 53 1.50 -23.64 -11.15
N ILE A 54 1.95 -23.96 -9.93
CA ILE A 54 1.06 -24.34 -8.82
C ILE A 54 0.15 -23.17 -8.41
N LEU A 55 0.69 -21.96 -8.35
CA LEU A 55 -0.08 -20.75 -8.03
C LEU A 55 -1.06 -20.33 -9.14
N THR A 56 -0.80 -20.73 -10.40
CA THR A 56 -1.69 -20.43 -11.52
C THR A 56 -2.76 -21.49 -11.77
N VAL A 57 -2.57 -22.73 -11.31
CA VAL A 57 -3.50 -23.84 -11.64
C VAL A 57 -4.43 -24.25 -10.49
N SER A 58 -4.21 -23.84 -9.23
CA SER A 58 -5.11 -24.24 -8.13
C SER A 58 -5.31 -23.19 -7.04
N LEU A 59 -6.36 -22.36 -7.19
CA LEU A 59 -7.16 -21.89 -6.06
C LEU A 59 -8.27 -22.91 -5.73
N GLY A 60 -7.93 -24.21 -5.74
CA GLY A 60 -8.84 -25.32 -5.50
C GLY A 60 -8.27 -26.29 -4.49
N LYS A 61 -8.56 -26.04 -3.20
CA LYS A 61 -8.42 -26.94 -2.04
C LYS A 61 -7.12 -27.77 -1.97
N CYS A 62 -6.23 -27.41 -1.05
CA CYS A 62 -5.04 -28.17 -0.64
C CYS A 62 -5.32 -29.59 -0.09
N GLN A 63 -6.56 -30.07 -0.14
CA GLN A 63 -7.03 -31.28 0.52
C GLN A 63 -6.58 -32.56 -0.20
N THR A 64 -6.37 -32.49 -1.52
CA THR A 64 -5.95 -33.65 -2.33
C THR A 64 -4.48 -34.03 -2.17
N CYS A 65 -3.60 -33.12 -1.71
CA CYS A 65 -2.18 -33.41 -1.52
C CYS A 65 -1.79 -33.71 -0.06
N HIS A 66 -2.63 -33.33 0.92
CA HIS A 66 -2.27 -33.41 2.34
C HIS A 66 -3.09 -34.43 3.17
N GLU A 67 -4.14 -35.04 2.61
CA GLU A 67 -4.95 -36.03 3.34
C GLU A 67 -4.76 -37.50 2.90
N SER A 68 -3.88 -37.81 1.94
CA SER A 68 -3.54 -39.21 1.64
C SER A 68 -2.22 -39.61 2.29
N ALA A 69 -2.23 -40.70 3.08
CA ALA A 69 -1.07 -41.24 3.78
C ALA A 69 0.04 -41.82 2.87
N THR A 70 -0.08 -41.64 1.55
CA THR A 70 0.89 -42.12 0.57
C THR A 70 0.86 -41.21 -0.67
N PRO A 71 2.01 -40.66 -1.11
CA PRO A 71 2.08 -39.83 -2.31
C PRO A 71 2.08 -40.74 -3.55
N THR A 72 0.92 -40.90 -4.18
CA THR A 72 0.83 -41.58 -5.47
C THR A 72 0.96 -40.55 -6.59
N GLY A 73 1.90 -40.80 -7.50
CA GLY A 73 2.30 -39.90 -8.59
C GLY A 73 1.14 -39.33 -9.42
N ALA A 74 1.43 -38.17 -10.04
CA ALA A 74 0.51 -37.32 -10.77
C ALA A 74 -0.50 -38.08 -11.65
N PRO A 75 -1.83 -37.87 -11.48
CA PRO A 75 -2.81 -38.45 -12.38
C PRO A 75 -3.00 -37.60 -13.64
N GLN A 76 -3.01 -38.31 -14.76
CA GLN A 76 -3.20 -37.81 -16.11
C GLN A 76 -4.53 -37.05 -16.30
N ARG A 77 -4.43 -35.93 -17.03
CA ARG A 77 -5.45 -35.34 -17.94
C ARG A 77 -6.92 -35.57 -17.54
N HIS A 78 -7.48 -34.59 -16.82
CA HIS A 78 -8.91 -34.32 -16.85
C HIS A 78 -9.16 -32.98 -17.54
N GLN A 79 -9.33 -33.05 -18.88
CA GLN A 79 -10.11 -32.06 -19.61
C GLN A 79 -11.57 -32.19 -19.18
N LYS A 80 -11.96 -31.48 -18.12
CA LYS A 80 -13.36 -31.13 -17.90
C LYS A 80 -13.46 -29.62 -17.90
N LYS A 81 -14.34 -29.09 -18.76
CA LYS A 81 -14.73 -27.68 -18.82
C LYS A 81 -15.28 -27.28 -17.45
N VAL A 82 -14.41 -26.70 -16.61
CA VAL A 82 -14.82 -25.96 -15.43
C VAL A 82 -15.10 -24.55 -15.92
N ALA A 83 -16.33 -24.07 -15.70
CA ALA A 83 -16.67 -22.67 -15.92
C ALA A 83 -15.66 -21.82 -15.13
N ALA A 84 -14.90 -21.00 -15.87
CA ALA A 84 -13.81 -20.22 -15.32
C ALA A 84 -14.32 -19.38 -14.15
N ASN A 85 -13.77 -19.59 -12.96
CA ASN A 85 -13.70 -18.51 -11.98
C ASN A 85 -12.77 -17.46 -12.60
N ASP A 86 -13.39 -16.48 -13.25
CA ASP A 86 -12.80 -15.43 -14.08
C ASP A 86 -12.06 -14.40 -13.22
N PHE A 87 -10.95 -14.80 -12.58
CA PHE A 87 -9.91 -13.82 -12.20
C PHE A 87 -9.07 -13.40 -13.42
N THR A 88 -9.35 -13.98 -14.60
CA THR A 88 -8.69 -13.69 -15.88
C THR A 88 -9.06 -12.35 -16.51
N ARG A 89 -9.92 -11.53 -15.88
CA ARG A 89 -10.20 -10.15 -16.31
C ARG A 89 -10.38 -9.19 -15.14
N LEU A 90 -9.34 -8.96 -14.33
CA LEU A 90 -9.18 -7.58 -13.86
C LEU A 90 -8.77 -6.79 -15.10
N ASP A 91 -9.75 -6.23 -15.80
CA ASP A 91 -9.50 -5.43 -16.98
C ASP A 91 -8.52 -4.33 -16.58
N GLU A 92 -7.30 -4.39 -17.15
CA GLU A 92 -6.36 -3.30 -16.99
C GLU A 92 -7.04 -2.03 -17.48
N PRO A 93 -6.93 -0.92 -16.73
CA PRO A 93 -7.54 0.32 -17.17
C PRO A 93 -7.07 0.65 -18.57
N LYS A 94 -8.01 1.13 -19.40
CA LYS A 94 -7.69 1.58 -20.76
C LYS A 94 -6.55 2.57 -20.67
N ARG A 95 -5.50 2.37 -21.47
CA ARG A 95 -4.31 3.22 -21.49
C ARG A 95 -4.36 4.15 -22.68
N ALA A 96 -4.05 5.42 -22.44
CA ALA A 96 -3.81 6.38 -23.50
C ALA A 96 -2.57 5.95 -24.33
N VAL A 97 -2.64 6.12 -25.65
CA VAL A 97 -1.48 5.99 -26.53
C VAL A 97 -0.71 7.30 -26.48
N VAL A 98 0.58 7.27 -26.14
CA VAL A 98 1.37 8.51 -26.05
C VAL A 98 2.69 8.43 -26.85
N PRO A 99 2.89 9.30 -27.85
CA PRO A 99 4.10 9.35 -28.66
C PRO A 99 5.24 10.17 -27.99
N ASP A 100 6.49 9.96 -28.43
CA ASP A 100 7.72 10.71 -28.04
C ASP A 100 8.06 10.70 -26.53
N ARG A 101 8.49 9.54 -26.01
CA ARG A 101 8.81 9.31 -24.59
C ARG A 101 10.20 9.82 -24.21
N LYS A 102 10.26 10.80 -23.31
CA LYS A 102 11.50 11.39 -22.76
C LYS A 102 11.67 11.09 -21.25
N PRO A 103 12.87 11.21 -20.67
CA PRO A 103 13.08 10.98 -19.23
C PRO A 103 12.17 11.81 -18.30
N ASP A 104 11.90 13.06 -18.67
CA ASP A 104 11.08 14.03 -17.94
C ASP A 104 9.59 13.97 -18.32
N TYR A 105 9.18 12.95 -19.06
CA TYR A 105 7.84 12.78 -19.59
C TYR A 105 6.72 13.00 -18.53
N GLY A 106 5.87 14.00 -18.80
CA GLY A 106 4.78 14.46 -17.95
C GLY A 106 5.17 15.38 -16.78
N MET A 107 6.47 15.45 -16.44
CA MET A 107 6.96 16.21 -15.30
C MET A 107 7.22 17.68 -15.65
N ARG A 108 6.84 18.57 -14.73
CA ARG A 108 7.09 20.02 -14.81
C ARG A 108 8.43 20.45 -14.20
N PHE A 109 9.08 19.55 -13.47
CA PHE A 109 10.30 19.82 -12.72
C PHE A 109 11.31 18.68 -12.92
N PRO A 110 12.62 18.95 -12.83
CA PRO A 110 13.63 17.90 -12.80
C PRO A 110 13.37 16.92 -11.64
N LEU A 111 13.74 15.65 -11.83
CA LEU A 111 13.58 14.62 -10.78
C LEU A 111 14.29 15.00 -9.48
N TYR A 112 15.44 15.67 -9.55
CA TYR A 112 16.19 16.13 -8.38
C TYR A 112 16.45 17.65 -8.48
N PRO A 113 15.49 18.50 -8.07
CA PRO A 113 15.65 19.95 -8.15
C PRO A 113 16.71 20.45 -7.17
N LYS A 114 17.34 21.58 -7.51
CA LYS A 114 18.25 22.29 -6.61
C LYS A 114 17.42 23.10 -5.61
N GLY A 115 17.31 22.59 -4.39
CA GLY A 115 16.56 23.24 -3.32
C GLY A 115 15.06 22.95 -3.36
N SER A 116 14.31 23.60 -2.45
CA SER A 116 12.87 23.45 -2.33
C SER A 116 12.12 24.59 -2.99
N ARG A 117 11.05 24.27 -3.72
CA ARG A 117 10.09 25.23 -4.28
C ARG A 117 8.97 25.58 -3.31
N LEU A 118 8.68 24.69 -2.35
CA LEU A 118 7.57 24.83 -1.41
C LEU A 118 8.00 25.36 -0.04
N GLY A 119 9.29 25.26 0.29
CA GLY A 119 9.81 25.59 1.62
C GLY A 119 9.46 24.52 2.66
N ASP A 120 9.61 24.90 3.93
CA ASP A 120 9.45 24.01 5.08
C ASP A 120 8.10 24.19 5.83
N ALA A 121 7.28 25.15 5.40
CA ALA A 121 5.98 25.41 5.99
C ALA A 121 4.99 24.28 5.65
N PRO A 122 4.02 23.97 6.55
CA PRO A 122 2.96 23.01 6.24
C PRO A 122 2.25 23.35 4.92
N ASN A 123 1.84 22.30 4.19
CA ASN A 123 1.23 22.45 2.86
C ASN A 123 0.04 23.42 2.85
N GLU A 124 -0.07 24.17 1.76
CA GLU A 124 -1.31 24.82 1.31
C GLU A 124 -2.42 23.76 1.21
N MET A 125 -3.63 24.13 1.60
CA MET A 125 -4.77 23.22 1.59
C MET A 125 -5.83 23.68 0.58
N VAL A 126 -6.50 22.71 -0.02
CA VAL A 126 -7.61 22.88 -0.95
C VAL A 126 -8.92 22.64 -0.20
N LEU A 127 -9.89 23.55 -0.34
CA LEU A 127 -11.25 23.35 0.17
C LEU A 127 -11.99 22.36 -0.75
N ILE A 128 -12.42 21.24 -0.18
CA ILE A 128 -13.35 20.31 -0.81
C ILE A 128 -14.76 20.68 -0.35
N PRO A 129 -15.68 21.02 -1.28
CA PRO A 129 -17.01 21.48 -0.92
C PRO A 129 -17.83 20.36 -0.26
N ALA A 130 -18.74 20.75 0.64
CA ALA A 130 -19.73 19.83 1.20
C ALA A 130 -20.59 19.21 0.08
N GLY A 131 -21.10 18.02 0.32
CA GLY A 131 -22.04 17.36 -0.58
C GLY A 131 -21.73 15.90 -0.80
N GLU A 132 -22.56 15.31 -1.65
CA GLU A 132 -22.51 13.90 -2.00
C GLU A 132 -21.44 13.61 -3.06
N PHE A 133 -20.86 12.40 -3.01
CA PHE A 133 -20.05 11.84 -4.09
C PHE A 133 -20.23 10.33 -4.16
N ILE A 134 -19.71 9.74 -5.24
CA ILE A 134 -19.72 8.30 -5.50
C ILE A 134 -18.42 7.69 -4.98
N MET A 135 -18.51 6.87 -3.93
CA MET A 135 -17.39 6.15 -3.32
C MET A 135 -17.38 4.68 -3.77
N GLY A 136 -16.18 4.14 -3.99
CA GLY A 136 -15.96 2.76 -4.36
C GLY A 136 -16.20 2.47 -5.85
N SER A 137 -16.08 1.19 -6.20
CA SER A 137 -16.36 0.66 -7.53
C SER A 137 -16.79 -0.80 -7.45
N ASP A 138 -17.69 -1.21 -8.34
CA ASP A 138 -18.07 -2.62 -8.53
C ASP A 138 -17.24 -3.32 -9.61
N SER A 139 -16.29 -2.61 -10.24
CA SER A 139 -15.70 -3.01 -11.52
C SER A 139 -14.40 -3.83 -11.41
N ARG A 140 -13.77 -3.91 -10.23
CA ARG A 140 -12.47 -4.58 -10.06
C ARG A 140 -12.40 -5.45 -8.81
N LEU A 141 -12.03 -4.87 -7.66
CA LEU A 141 -11.73 -5.66 -6.48
C LEU A 141 -12.93 -5.72 -5.54
N PRO A 142 -13.19 -6.88 -4.91
CA PRO A 142 -14.32 -7.03 -4.00
C PRO A 142 -14.35 -6.03 -2.85
N ASP A 143 -13.20 -5.54 -2.38
CA ASP A 143 -13.09 -4.61 -1.25
C ASP A 143 -13.24 -3.13 -1.65
N GLU A 144 -13.28 -2.85 -2.95
CA GLU A 144 -13.58 -1.53 -3.52
C GLU A 144 -15.09 -1.29 -3.62
N GLY A 145 -15.90 -2.35 -3.55
CA GLY A 145 -17.35 -2.30 -3.66
C GLY A 145 -18.11 -2.50 -2.33
N PRO A 146 -19.44 -2.35 -2.34
CA PRO A 146 -20.21 -1.89 -3.49
C PRO A 146 -19.99 -0.38 -3.74
N GLN A 147 -20.16 0.07 -4.97
CA GLN A 147 -20.22 1.49 -5.27
C GLN A 147 -21.44 2.10 -4.55
N HIS A 148 -21.23 3.18 -3.80
CA HIS A 148 -22.29 3.79 -2.99
C HIS A 148 -22.12 5.31 -2.86
N ARG A 149 -23.21 5.98 -2.46
CA ARG A 149 -23.21 7.43 -2.23
C ARG A 149 -22.78 7.75 -0.81
N VAL A 150 -21.90 8.73 -0.66
CA VAL A 150 -21.45 9.24 0.64
C VAL A 150 -21.59 10.76 0.64
N THR A 151 -22.21 11.30 1.68
CA THR A 151 -22.30 12.75 1.90
C THR A 151 -21.26 13.16 2.94
N LEU A 152 -20.41 14.13 2.58
CA LEU A 152 -19.39 14.68 3.47
C LEU A 152 -19.64 16.18 3.71
N PRO A 153 -19.34 16.71 4.90
CA PRO A 153 -19.23 18.15 5.10
C PRO A 153 -18.08 18.72 4.26
N ALA A 154 -17.96 20.04 4.22
CA ALA A 154 -16.79 20.67 3.63
C ALA A 154 -15.57 20.41 4.53
N PHE A 155 -14.41 20.23 3.91
CA PHE A 155 -13.15 20.03 4.61
C PHE A 155 -11.99 20.54 3.75
N TYR A 156 -10.86 20.78 4.38
CA TYR A 156 -9.61 21.10 3.72
C TYR A 156 -8.74 19.85 3.60
N ILE A 157 -8.02 19.70 2.49
CA ILE A 157 -7.00 18.66 2.33
C ILE A 157 -5.72 19.27 1.74
N ASP A 158 -4.56 18.77 2.16
CA ASP A 158 -3.29 19.22 1.64
C ASP A 158 -3.23 19.03 0.13
N LYS A 159 -2.79 20.08 -0.57
CA LYS A 159 -2.65 20.11 -2.02
C LYS A 159 -1.63 19.09 -2.54
N TYR A 160 -0.63 18.79 -1.72
CA TYR A 160 0.49 17.89 -1.99
C TYR A 160 0.64 16.88 -0.85
N GLU A 161 1.34 15.79 -1.11
CA GLU A 161 1.89 14.93 -0.05
C GLU A 161 2.85 15.73 0.84
N VAL A 162 3.04 15.32 2.10
CA VAL A 162 3.99 15.97 3.00
C VAL A 162 5.42 15.74 2.50
N THR A 163 6.18 16.82 2.31
CA THR A 163 7.54 16.73 1.76
C THR A 163 8.59 16.36 2.82
N ASN A 164 9.75 15.89 2.37
CA ASN A 164 10.89 15.65 3.26
C ASN A 164 11.31 16.90 4.03
N LEU A 165 11.33 18.08 3.39
CA LEU A 165 11.73 19.33 4.05
C LEU A 165 10.73 19.73 5.15
N GLN A 166 9.43 19.62 4.88
CA GLN A 166 8.38 19.86 5.86
C GLN A 166 8.45 18.87 7.04
N TYR A 167 8.61 17.58 6.74
CA TYR A 167 8.76 16.56 7.78
C TYR A 167 10.06 16.74 8.60
N LYS A 168 11.11 17.29 7.98
CA LYS A 168 12.35 17.62 8.69
C LYS A 168 12.09 18.71 9.74
N LYS A 169 11.34 19.75 9.40
CA LYS A 169 10.94 20.81 10.36
C LYS A 169 10.21 20.24 11.56
N PHE A 170 9.29 19.30 11.34
CA PHE A 170 8.62 18.57 12.41
C PHE A 170 9.60 17.78 13.29
N ASN A 171 10.50 17.00 12.69
CA ASN A 171 11.50 16.22 13.43
C ASN A 171 12.46 17.09 14.24
N ASP A 172 12.83 18.27 13.72
CA ASP A 172 13.69 19.21 14.41
C ASP A 172 12.96 19.85 15.58
N ALA A 173 11.69 20.24 15.40
CA ALA A 173 10.86 20.86 16.44
C ALA A 173 10.47 19.90 17.58
N THR A 174 10.28 18.62 17.27
CA THR A 174 9.82 17.60 18.25
C THR A 174 10.93 16.70 18.76
N HIS A 175 12.15 16.86 18.24
CA HIS A 175 13.27 15.93 18.44
C HIS A 175 12.93 14.49 18.02
N GLY A 176 11.97 14.32 17.11
CA GLY A 176 11.50 13.04 16.60
C GLY A 176 12.58 12.23 15.87
N ARG A 177 12.30 10.94 15.69
CA ARG A 177 13.18 10.00 14.99
C ARG A 177 13.02 10.17 13.48
N SER A 178 14.13 10.44 12.79
CA SER A 178 14.13 10.55 11.33
C SER A 178 13.82 9.21 10.64
N PRO A 179 13.24 9.23 9.43
CA PRO A 179 13.11 8.05 8.58
C PRO A 179 14.43 7.29 8.40
N ARG A 180 14.38 5.96 8.29
CA ARG A 180 15.57 5.08 8.33
C ARG A 180 16.64 5.41 7.28
N HIS A 181 16.22 5.91 6.12
CA HIS A 181 17.11 6.21 5.00
C HIS A 181 17.77 7.59 5.12
N TRP A 182 17.33 8.44 6.05
CA TRP A 182 17.96 9.71 6.34
C TRP A 182 19.34 9.46 6.96
N ARG A 183 20.27 10.40 6.73
CA ARG A 183 21.63 10.37 7.27
C ARG A 183 21.87 11.67 8.01
N ASN A 184 22.48 11.63 9.19
CA ASN A 184 22.73 12.82 10.02
C ASN A 184 21.47 13.69 10.22
N ARG A 185 20.32 13.05 10.47
CA ARG A 185 18.99 13.69 10.63
C ARG A 185 18.52 14.52 9.42
N THR A 186 19.04 14.25 8.21
CA THR A 186 18.63 14.94 6.99
C THR A 186 18.23 13.98 5.87
N PHE A 187 17.31 14.44 5.02
CA PHE A 187 16.81 13.72 3.85
C PHE A 187 17.87 13.64 2.73
N PRO A 188 17.74 12.69 1.79
CA PRO A 188 18.69 12.57 0.69
C PRO A 188 18.83 13.86 -0.14
N PRO A 189 20.04 14.18 -0.65
CA PRO A 189 20.25 15.34 -1.51
C PRO A 189 19.28 15.36 -2.71
N GLY A 190 18.76 16.54 -3.04
CA GLY A 190 17.81 16.72 -4.15
C GLY A 190 16.37 16.30 -3.84
N LYS A 191 16.07 15.75 -2.65
CA LYS A 191 14.73 15.25 -2.28
C LYS A 191 13.92 16.14 -1.36
N ALA A 192 14.26 17.42 -1.26
CA ALA A 192 13.56 18.36 -0.35
C ALA A 192 12.04 18.40 -0.60
N ASP A 193 11.63 18.41 -1.87
CA ASP A 193 10.23 18.45 -2.31
C ASP A 193 9.66 17.06 -2.66
N HIS A 194 10.39 15.97 -2.44
CA HIS A 194 9.84 14.63 -2.59
C HIS A 194 8.97 14.31 -1.37
N PRO A 195 7.94 13.46 -1.51
CA PRO A 195 7.18 13.00 -0.36
C PRO A 195 8.09 12.32 0.65
N VAL A 196 7.81 12.54 1.93
CA VAL A 196 8.44 11.77 2.99
C VAL A 196 7.95 10.33 2.94
N VAL A 197 8.89 9.40 3.02
CA VAL A 197 8.64 7.95 3.03
C VAL A 197 9.30 7.29 4.23
N TYR A 198 9.04 6.00 4.43
CA TYR A 198 9.42 5.24 5.63
C TYR A 198 8.79 5.81 6.92
N VAL A 199 7.55 6.27 6.83
CA VAL A 199 6.75 6.75 7.95
C VAL A 199 5.65 5.75 8.31
N THR A 200 5.45 5.54 9.60
CA THR A 200 4.35 4.73 10.12
C THR A 200 3.06 5.55 10.14
N TRP A 201 1.91 4.89 10.34
CA TRP A 201 0.65 5.60 10.53
C TRP A 201 0.72 6.58 11.73
N ASP A 202 1.34 6.16 12.84
CA ASP A 202 1.47 7.00 14.03
C ASP A 202 2.36 8.23 13.72
N ASN A 203 3.45 8.06 12.96
CA ASN A 203 4.28 9.20 12.54
C ASN A 203 3.53 10.20 11.65
N ALA A 204 2.72 9.69 10.72
CA ALA A 204 1.88 10.52 9.86
C ALA A 204 0.84 11.30 10.67
N ASN A 205 0.19 10.62 11.62
CA ASN A 205 -0.80 11.20 12.50
C ASN A 205 -0.19 12.29 13.41
N ASP A 206 0.97 12.02 14.02
CA ASP A 206 1.69 12.95 14.88
C ASP A 206 2.09 14.22 14.13
N TYR A 207 2.61 14.08 12.90
CA TYR A 207 2.91 15.23 12.05
C TYR A 207 1.67 16.06 11.77
N CYS A 208 0.57 15.44 11.36
CA CYS A 208 -0.65 16.18 11.04
C CYS A 208 -1.17 16.93 12.27
N HIS A 209 -1.15 16.34 13.46
CA HIS A 209 -1.52 17.03 14.69
C HIS A 209 -0.59 18.20 15.02
N TRP A 210 0.73 18.01 14.91
CA TRP A 210 1.71 19.08 15.10
C TRP A 210 1.48 20.25 14.12
N ALA A 211 1.08 19.95 12.89
CA ALA A 211 0.74 20.95 11.87
C ALA A 211 -0.64 21.59 12.07
N GLY A 212 -1.39 21.26 13.14
CA GLY A 212 -2.74 21.77 13.38
C GLY A 212 -3.81 21.18 12.45
N LYS A 213 -3.59 19.94 12.02
CA LYS A 213 -4.39 19.18 11.03
C LYS A 213 -4.70 17.78 11.61
N ARG A 214 -5.22 16.89 10.76
CA ARG A 214 -5.44 15.45 11.01
C ARG A 214 -5.18 14.64 9.75
N LEU A 215 -5.18 13.31 9.81
CA LEU A 215 -5.24 12.50 8.59
C LEU A 215 -6.64 12.57 7.96
N PRO A 216 -6.76 12.50 6.62
CA PRO A 216 -8.05 12.35 5.94
C PRO A 216 -8.66 10.99 6.25
N THR A 217 -9.98 10.85 6.20
CA THR A 217 -10.64 9.54 6.10
C THR A 217 -10.54 8.99 4.67
N ASP A 218 -10.80 7.69 4.47
CA ASP A 218 -10.89 7.10 3.12
C ASP A 218 -11.87 7.87 2.22
N ALA A 219 -13.02 8.25 2.75
CA ALA A 219 -14.06 8.94 1.99
C ALA A 219 -13.63 10.36 1.60
N GLU A 220 -12.99 11.09 2.52
CA GLU A 220 -12.45 12.43 2.23
C GLU A 220 -11.34 12.38 1.19
N TRP A 221 -10.41 11.44 1.34
CA TRP A 221 -9.33 11.24 0.40
C TRP A 221 -9.87 10.91 -0.99
N GLU A 222 -10.82 9.98 -1.08
CA GLU A 222 -11.37 9.54 -2.36
C GLU A 222 -12.21 10.64 -3.02
N LYS A 223 -13.03 11.38 -2.26
CA LYS A 223 -13.75 12.54 -2.79
C LYS A 223 -12.76 13.56 -3.34
N ALA A 224 -11.70 13.89 -2.59
CA ALA A 224 -10.68 14.83 -3.03
C ALA A 224 -9.97 14.39 -4.32
N ALA A 225 -9.75 13.08 -4.50
CA ALA A 225 -9.16 12.52 -5.70
C ALA A 225 -10.12 12.49 -6.90
N ARG A 226 -11.37 12.10 -6.65
CA ARG A 226 -12.33 11.65 -7.65
C ARG A 226 -13.28 12.72 -8.14
N GLY A 227 -13.66 13.68 -7.29
CA GLY A 227 -14.83 14.52 -7.57
C GLY A 227 -16.14 13.76 -7.40
N THR A 228 -17.17 14.15 -8.16
CA THR A 228 -18.55 13.67 -7.99
C THR A 228 -19.08 12.81 -9.14
N ASP A 229 -18.30 12.65 -10.21
CA ASP A 229 -18.74 12.00 -11.46
C ASP A 229 -18.36 10.51 -11.56
N GLY A 230 -17.66 9.97 -10.56
CA GLY A 230 -17.32 8.54 -10.50
C GLY A 230 -16.13 8.12 -11.35
N ARG A 231 -15.32 9.07 -11.85
CA ARG A 231 -14.13 8.79 -12.67
C ARG A 231 -13.14 7.80 -12.04
N MET A 232 -12.38 7.10 -12.88
CA MET A 232 -11.41 6.10 -12.43
C MET A 232 -10.13 6.72 -11.85
N PHE A 233 -9.60 7.75 -12.51
CA PHE A 233 -8.39 8.48 -12.16
C PHE A 233 -8.73 9.95 -11.87
N PRO A 234 -7.86 10.71 -11.19
CA PRO A 234 -8.10 12.13 -10.92
C PRO A 234 -8.42 12.94 -12.20
N TRP A 235 -7.81 12.54 -13.32
CA TRP A 235 -7.93 13.20 -14.62
C TRP A 235 -8.96 12.57 -15.59
N GLY A 236 -9.69 11.53 -15.20
CA GLY A 236 -10.69 10.88 -16.08
C GLY A 236 -10.62 9.35 -16.03
N ASP A 237 -11.07 8.69 -17.09
CA ASP A 237 -11.23 7.22 -17.10
C ASP A 237 -10.12 6.48 -17.87
N GLU A 238 -9.31 7.20 -18.65
CA GLU A 238 -8.17 6.63 -19.36
C GLU A 238 -6.88 6.85 -18.58
N PHE A 239 -6.16 5.77 -18.33
CA PHE A 239 -4.86 5.79 -17.65
C PHE A 239 -3.81 6.44 -18.56
N ASP A 240 -3.10 7.42 -18.02
CA ASP A 240 -2.10 8.19 -18.74
C ASP A 240 -0.82 8.28 -17.90
N THR A 241 0.25 7.69 -18.41
CA THR A 241 1.56 7.64 -17.74
C THR A 241 2.24 9.00 -17.66
N ALA A 242 1.80 10.00 -18.43
CA ALA A 242 2.26 11.38 -18.33
C ALA A 242 1.59 12.16 -17.19
N LYS A 243 0.64 11.56 -16.47
CA LYS A 243 -0.16 12.24 -15.44
C LYS A 243 0.11 11.74 -14.02
N ALA A 244 0.93 10.72 -13.85
CA ALA A 244 1.21 10.15 -12.53
C ALA A 244 2.56 9.43 -12.47
N ASN A 245 3.14 9.42 -11.26
CA ASN A 245 4.33 8.63 -10.98
C ASN A 245 3.97 7.18 -10.62
N THR A 246 4.05 6.25 -11.57
CA THR A 246 3.64 4.85 -11.38
C THR A 246 4.73 3.89 -11.90
N PRO A 247 4.72 2.59 -11.52
CA PRO A 247 5.68 1.65 -12.07
C PRO A 247 5.56 1.50 -13.58
N VAL A 248 4.34 1.63 -14.11
CA VAL A 248 4.08 1.56 -15.55
C VAL A 248 4.77 2.70 -16.28
N ARG A 249 4.77 3.92 -15.70
CA ARG A 249 5.55 5.04 -16.24
C ARG A 249 7.05 4.72 -16.28
N TRP A 250 7.61 4.21 -15.19
CA TRP A 250 9.04 3.90 -15.11
C TRP A 250 9.47 2.79 -16.08
N GLN A 251 8.63 1.76 -16.23
CA GLN A 251 8.79 0.74 -17.25
C GLN A 251 8.75 1.34 -18.66
N GLU A 252 7.82 2.26 -18.92
CA GLU A 252 7.63 2.90 -20.22
C GLU A 252 8.82 3.77 -20.64
N ILE A 253 9.48 4.44 -19.70
CA ILE A 253 10.68 5.27 -19.97
C ILE A 253 12.00 4.52 -19.77
N GLY A 254 11.96 3.23 -19.44
CA GLY A 254 13.15 2.38 -19.30
C GLY A 254 14.10 2.77 -18.17
N GLN A 255 13.58 3.31 -17.07
CA GLN A 255 14.38 3.76 -15.92
C GLN A 255 13.93 3.09 -14.62
N PHE A 256 14.86 2.99 -13.66
CA PHE A 256 14.49 2.59 -12.30
C PHE A 256 13.61 3.65 -11.65
N GLY A 257 12.57 3.19 -10.94
CA GLY A 257 11.63 4.07 -10.29
C GLY A 257 12.16 4.77 -9.04
N ASP A 258 11.56 5.93 -8.77
CA ASP A 258 11.68 6.66 -7.51
C ASP A 258 10.43 7.51 -7.31
N THR A 259 10.26 8.03 -6.10
CA THR A 259 9.43 9.21 -5.83
C THR A 259 9.82 10.38 -6.74
N THR A 260 8.85 11.19 -7.13
CA THR A 260 9.04 12.46 -7.84
C THR A 260 8.76 13.63 -6.91
N PRO A 261 9.28 14.84 -7.19
CA PRO A 261 8.88 16.04 -6.46
C PRO A 261 7.35 16.19 -6.50
N VAL A 262 6.74 16.54 -5.38
CA VAL A 262 5.29 16.72 -5.31
C VAL A 262 4.82 17.77 -6.31
N GLY A 263 3.69 17.50 -6.96
CA GLY A 263 3.10 18.33 -7.99
C GLY A 263 3.84 18.33 -9.32
N ALA A 264 4.74 17.37 -9.57
CA ALA A 264 5.46 17.25 -10.84
C ALA A 264 4.50 17.06 -12.03
N PHE A 265 3.40 16.34 -11.84
CA PHE A 265 2.43 16.05 -12.91
C PHE A 265 1.30 17.07 -12.92
N GLY A 266 1.44 18.10 -13.77
CA GLY A 266 0.47 19.19 -13.92
C GLY A 266 -0.93 18.73 -14.29
N GLU A 267 -1.00 17.88 -15.31
CA GLU A 267 -2.25 17.37 -15.88
C GLU A 267 -2.83 16.20 -15.06
N GLY A 268 -2.14 15.78 -14.00
CA GLY A 268 -2.57 14.70 -13.08
C GLY A 268 -3.41 15.16 -11.89
N LYS A 269 -3.73 16.45 -11.81
CA LYS A 269 -4.57 17.01 -10.73
C LYS A 269 -5.96 16.38 -10.72
N SER A 270 -6.49 16.21 -9.52
CA SER A 270 -7.92 15.97 -9.29
C SER A 270 -8.80 17.14 -9.73
N PRO A 271 -10.14 16.96 -9.81
CA PRO A 271 -11.08 18.05 -10.11
C PRO A 271 -10.98 19.25 -9.17
N TYR A 272 -10.51 19.03 -7.94
CA TYR A 272 -10.36 20.07 -6.93
C TYR A 272 -8.95 20.68 -6.92
N GLY A 273 -8.03 20.20 -7.76
CA GLY A 273 -6.66 20.74 -7.85
C GLY A 273 -5.67 20.12 -6.87
N VAL A 274 -6.02 18.98 -6.26
CA VAL A 274 -5.12 18.17 -5.43
C VAL A 274 -4.23 17.30 -6.31
N TYR A 275 -2.93 17.32 -6.08
CA TYR A 275 -1.91 16.62 -6.86
C TYR A 275 -1.60 15.23 -6.30
N ASP A 276 -1.04 14.39 -7.17
CA ASP A 276 -0.45 13.09 -6.81
C ASP A 276 -1.43 12.14 -6.12
N MET A 277 -2.73 12.28 -6.39
CA MET A 277 -3.77 11.37 -5.88
C MET A 277 -3.77 10.01 -6.58
N SER A 278 -2.89 9.81 -7.57
CA SER A 278 -2.61 8.51 -8.20
C SER A 278 -1.11 8.37 -8.37
N GLY A 279 -0.52 7.35 -7.77
CA GLY A 279 0.91 7.10 -7.79
C GLY A 279 1.69 7.94 -6.76
N ASN A 280 2.97 8.12 -7.04
CA ASN A 280 4.00 8.65 -6.15
C ASN A 280 4.11 7.86 -4.85
N VAL A 281 3.37 8.13 -3.79
CA VAL A 281 3.38 7.28 -2.59
C VAL A 281 1.98 6.88 -2.16
N TRP A 282 1.88 5.69 -1.57
CA TRP A 282 0.69 5.30 -0.85
C TRP A 282 0.49 6.23 0.33
N GLU A 283 -0.75 6.67 0.54
CA GLU A 283 -1.06 7.66 1.57
C GLU A 283 -1.89 7.08 2.71
N TRP A 284 -1.34 7.15 3.93
CA TRP A 284 -2.08 6.76 5.14
C TRP A 284 -3.35 7.59 5.32
N THR A 285 -4.45 6.93 5.67
CA THR A 285 -5.69 7.60 6.08
C THR A 285 -6.04 7.28 7.54
N ALA A 286 -6.93 8.06 8.14
CA ALA A 286 -7.44 7.85 9.49
C ALA A 286 -8.32 6.59 9.61
N SER A 287 -8.85 6.07 8.49
CA SER A 287 -9.82 4.98 8.49
C SER A 287 -9.20 3.64 8.89
N TRP A 288 -10.00 2.83 9.57
CA TRP A 288 -9.73 1.41 9.72
C TRP A 288 -10.14 0.68 8.43
N TYR A 289 -9.41 -0.37 8.07
CA TYR A 289 -9.78 -1.22 6.94
C TYR A 289 -11.01 -2.06 7.29
N LYS A 290 -12.18 -1.53 6.96
CA LYS A 290 -13.49 -2.18 7.12
C LYS A 290 -14.14 -2.34 5.75
N ALA A 291 -15.00 -3.35 5.65
CA ALA A 291 -15.90 -3.52 4.51
C ALA A 291 -16.72 -2.24 4.30
N TYR A 292 -16.93 -1.85 3.04
CA TYR A 292 -17.88 -0.79 2.74
C TYR A 292 -19.32 -1.21 3.07
N PRO A 293 -20.20 -0.25 3.39
CA PRO A 293 -21.60 -0.56 3.64
C PRO A 293 -22.22 -1.39 2.52
N GLY A 294 -22.83 -2.53 2.86
CA GLY A 294 -23.45 -3.44 1.90
C GLY A 294 -22.50 -4.45 1.25
N ASN A 295 -21.19 -4.38 1.49
CA ASN A 295 -20.25 -5.40 1.04
C ASN A 295 -20.44 -6.70 1.84
N LYS A 296 -20.78 -7.79 1.14
CA LYS A 296 -21.04 -9.11 1.73
C LYS A 296 -19.86 -10.07 1.60
N THR A 297 -18.80 -9.68 0.90
CA THR A 297 -17.62 -10.52 0.70
C THR A 297 -16.79 -10.49 1.99
N PRO A 298 -16.62 -11.62 2.70
CA PRO A 298 -15.84 -11.64 3.92
C PRO A 298 -14.35 -11.47 3.61
N SER A 299 -13.63 -10.80 4.51
CA SER A 299 -12.17 -10.74 4.52
C SER A 299 -11.68 -10.78 5.96
N GLU A 300 -10.68 -11.63 6.24
CA GLU A 300 -10.03 -11.71 7.56
C GLU A 300 -9.29 -10.42 7.94
N SER A 301 -9.05 -9.56 6.96
CA SER A 301 -8.36 -8.29 7.15
C SER A 301 -9.30 -7.19 7.61
N TYR A 302 -10.62 -7.37 7.43
CA TYR A 302 -11.60 -6.38 7.89
C TYR A 302 -11.67 -6.29 9.41
N GLY A 303 -11.73 -5.05 9.90
CA GLY A 303 -11.85 -4.73 11.31
C GLY A 303 -10.89 -3.63 11.72
N GLU A 304 -10.69 -3.47 13.03
CA GLU A 304 -9.83 -2.42 13.59
C GLU A 304 -8.39 -2.91 13.80
N ARG A 305 -7.89 -3.70 12.85
CA ARG A 305 -6.53 -4.27 12.89
C ARG A 305 -5.56 -3.50 12.01
N TYR A 306 -6.04 -3.01 10.87
CA TYR A 306 -5.22 -2.38 9.84
C TYR A 306 -5.77 -1.00 9.48
N LYS A 307 -4.86 -0.07 9.21
CA LYS A 307 -5.20 1.24 8.66
C LYS A 307 -5.11 1.18 7.15
N THR A 308 -5.90 2.01 6.50
CA THR A 308 -5.99 2.07 5.04
C THR A 308 -4.93 2.97 4.45
N LEU A 309 -4.51 2.61 3.23
CA LEU A 309 -3.66 3.37 2.34
C LEU A 309 -4.40 3.56 1.02
N LYS A 310 -4.26 4.73 0.40
CA LYS A 310 -4.93 5.09 -0.85
C LYS A 310 -3.93 5.59 -1.90
N GLY A 311 -4.31 5.53 -3.18
CA GLY A 311 -3.63 6.22 -4.29
C GLY A 311 -2.59 5.42 -5.08
N GLY A 312 -2.07 4.31 -4.56
CA GLY A 312 -0.95 3.63 -5.22
C GLY A 312 0.37 4.34 -5.00
N SER A 313 1.43 3.91 -5.69
CA SER A 313 2.75 4.52 -5.55
C SER A 313 3.60 4.39 -6.81
N TRP A 314 4.83 4.87 -6.76
CA TRP A 314 5.84 4.67 -7.80
C TRP A 314 6.32 3.21 -7.88
N PHE A 315 6.03 2.39 -6.84
CA PHE A 315 6.50 1.01 -6.68
C PHE A 315 5.43 0.11 -6.03
N ASP A 316 4.46 -0.34 -6.83
CA ASP A 316 3.36 -1.21 -6.39
C ASP A 316 3.17 -2.48 -7.25
N CYS A 317 4.24 -2.91 -7.92
CA CYS A 317 4.29 -4.19 -8.61
C CYS A 317 4.34 -5.37 -7.61
N SER A 318 3.22 -5.73 -7.00
CA SER A 318 3.08 -6.97 -6.22
C SER A 318 1.64 -7.48 -6.28
N PHE A 319 1.44 -8.82 -6.21
CA PHE A 319 0.19 -9.62 -6.24
C PHE A 319 -0.88 -9.31 -7.31
N TYR A 320 -1.00 -8.08 -7.79
CA TYR A 320 -2.12 -7.52 -8.55
C TYR A 320 -1.71 -6.95 -9.92
N LYS A 321 -0.51 -7.26 -10.44
CA LYS A 321 0.12 -6.61 -11.61
C LYS A 321 0.42 -5.11 -11.41
N CYS A 322 1.45 -4.61 -12.10
CA CYS A 322 1.89 -3.22 -12.01
C CYS A 322 0.81 -2.24 -12.52
N GLY A 323 0.52 -1.16 -11.77
CA GLY A 323 -0.36 -0.07 -12.22
C GLY A 323 -1.84 -0.21 -11.88
N ILE A 324 -2.27 -1.30 -11.25
CA ILE A 324 -3.68 -1.53 -10.84
C ILE A 324 -4.08 -0.71 -9.60
N SER A 325 -3.10 -0.12 -8.92
CA SER A 325 -3.24 0.73 -7.73
C SER A 325 -3.64 2.18 -8.01
N ALA A 326 -3.42 2.67 -9.24
CA ALA A 326 -3.64 4.06 -9.61
C ALA A 326 -5.10 4.54 -9.54
N PRO A 327 -6.14 3.70 -9.73
CA PRO A 327 -7.52 4.15 -9.59
C PRO A 327 -7.81 4.72 -8.19
N VAL A 328 -8.54 5.82 -8.14
CA VAL A 328 -8.80 6.59 -6.90
C VAL A 328 -9.60 5.83 -5.84
N PHE A 329 -10.34 4.80 -6.25
CA PHE A 329 -11.08 3.92 -5.35
C PHE A 329 -10.25 2.76 -4.80
N ASN A 330 -9.06 2.50 -5.36
CA ASN A 330 -8.17 1.46 -4.84
C ASN A 330 -7.83 1.75 -3.38
N ARG A 331 -7.73 0.69 -2.59
CA ARG A 331 -7.33 0.75 -1.19
C ARG A 331 -6.43 -0.43 -0.87
N SER A 332 -5.41 -0.15 -0.07
CA SER A 332 -4.58 -1.17 0.56
C SER A 332 -4.66 -1.03 2.08
N PHE A 333 -4.12 -1.99 2.82
CA PHE A 333 -4.22 -1.99 4.27
C PHE A 333 -2.98 -2.60 4.90
N PHE A 334 -2.49 -1.96 5.96
CA PHE A 334 -1.35 -2.44 6.71
C PHE A 334 -1.47 -2.10 8.20
N ALA A 335 -0.73 -2.81 9.04
CA ALA A 335 -0.66 -2.49 10.45
C ALA A 335 0.05 -1.14 10.64
N LYS A 336 -0.37 -0.36 11.66
CA LYS A 336 0.15 0.99 11.91
C LYS A 336 1.67 1.10 11.89
N LYS A 337 2.37 0.08 12.40
CA LYS A 337 3.84 0.01 12.51
C LYS A 337 4.57 -0.21 11.18
N VAL A 338 3.87 -0.57 10.11
CA VAL A 338 4.47 -0.86 8.81
C VAL A 338 4.91 0.46 8.17
N LYS A 339 6.05 0.40 7.46
CA LYS A 339 6.62 1.52 6.71
C LYS A 339 7.61 0.99 5.67
N ASN A 340 7.66 1.61 4.50
CA ASN A 340 8.60 1.29 3.42
C ASN A 340 8.90 2.56 2.61
N ASP A 341 9.61 2.42 1.50
CA ASP A 341 9.96 3.49 0.55
C ASP A 341 8.81 3.98 -0.34
N SER A 342 7.62 3.40 -0.23
CA SER A 342 6.44 3.81 -0.97
C SER A 342 5.30 4.31 -0.09
N PHE A 343 5.45 4.37 1.24
CA PHE A 343 4.41 4.82 2.16
C PHE A 343 4.71 6.22 2.69
N GLY A 344 3.84 7.16 2.35
CA GLY A 344 3.80 8.53 2.86
C GLY A 344 2.38 8.89 3.32
N PHE A 345 2.04 10.18 3.22
CA PHE A 345 0.75 10.71 3.66
C PHE A 345 0.56 12.17 3.24
N ARG A 346 -0.69 12.62 3.37
CA ARG A 346 -1.07 14.03 3.38
C ARG A 346 -2.04 14.31 4.52
N CYS A 347 -2.20 15.56 4.91
CA CYS A 347 -3.12 15.93 5.99
C CYS A 347 -4.44 16.53 5.47
N ALA A 348 -5.44 16.55 6.33
CA ALA A 348 -6.74 17.18 6.16
C ALA A 348 -7.12 17.98 7.41
N LYS A 349 -8.12 18.85 7.30
CA LYS A 349 -8.62 19.68 8.39
C LYS A 349 -10.10 19.93 8.18
N ASP A 350 -10.90 19.95 9.25
CA ASP A 350 -12.31 20.29 9.16
C ASP A 350 -12.47 21.73 8.66
N ALA A 351 -13.48 21.99 7.81
CA ALA A 351 -13.90 23.36 7.54
C ALA A 351 -14.77 23.84 8.71
N GLU A 352 -14.50 25.02 9.25
CA GLU A 352 -15.33 25.60 10.30
C GLU A 352 -16.78 25.72 9.80
N LYS A 353 -17.74 25.30 10.63
CA LYS A 353 -19.15 25.53 10.37
C LYS A 353 -19.37 27.04 10.44
N ARG A 354 -19.58 27.68 9.27
CA ARG A 354 -20.03 29.08 9.21
C ARG A 354 -21.47 29.20 9.67
#